data_AF-A0A7V9Z4N8-F1
#
_entry.id   AF-A0A7V9Z4N8-F1
#
_cell.length_a   1.000
_cell.length_b   1.000
_cell.length_c   1.000
_cell.angle_alpha   90.00
_cell.angle_beta   90.00
_cell.angle_gamma   90.00
#
_symmetry.space_group_name_H-M   'P 1'
#
loop_
_entity.id
_entity.type
_entity.pdbx_description
1 polymer ?
#
loop_
_entity_poly.entity_id
_entity_poly.type
_entity_poly.pdbx_seq_one_letter_code
_entity_poly.pdbx_strand_id
1 'polypeptide(L)'
;MIAFLLVVSFILHAISFLVIILLYLQWSKVKEVEKRQTQLIKDIEHTVSAYLVEWKEENDRFLNALSEAVNQPADEVITSSSKSPSSEPEQSLPPHSNTATPSSKTNTHSSSQTVAPVEQEWPTHLPNIEAITDKVEIGSSSSIAERAIQLHKNGKTIEEIAKILKKGKTEIELLLKFRQR
;
A
#
# COMPACT_ATOMS: atom_id res chain seq x y z
N MET A 1 61.81 27.31 -35.01
CA MET A 1 60.47 27.89 -34.77
C MET A 1 59.35 26.92 -35.07
N ILE A 2 59.18 26.43 -36.30
CA ILE A 2 58.06 25.53 -36.67
C ILE A 2 58.08 24.18 -35.93
N ALA A 3 59.26 23.57 -35.75
CA ALA A 3 59.40 22.29 -35.06
C ALA A 3 59.02 22.36 -33.57
N PHE A 4 59.32 23.48 -32.92
CA PHE A 4 58.91 23.71 -31.53
C PHE A 4 57.38 23.79 -31.41
N LEU A 5 56.72 24.50 -32.34
CA LEU A 5 55.26 24.58 -32.39
C LEU A 5 54.61 23.20 -32.68
N LEU A 6 55.24 22.37 -33.50
CA LEU A 6 54.76 21.00 -33.76
C LEU A 6 54.86 20.10 -32.52
N VAL A 7 55.96 20.19 -31.76
CA VAL A 7 56.10 19.45 -30.50
C VAL A 7 55.03 19.89 -29.51
N VAL A 8 54.85 21.19 -29.30
CA VAL A 8 53.79 21.71 -28.41
C VAL A 8 52.40 21.25 -28.85
N SER A 9 52.11 21.28 -30.15
CA SER A 9 50.86 20.76 -30.70
C SER A 9 50.67 19.27 -30.40
N PHE A 10 51.71 18.46 -30.57
CA PHE A 10 51.66 17.03 -30.29
C PHE A 10 51.41 16.73 -28.81
N ILE A 11 52.05 17.48 -27.90
CA ILE A 11 51.77 17.39 -26.45
C ILE A 11 50.31 17.74 -26.16
N LEU A 12 49.79 18.81 -26.76
CA LEU A 12 48.39 19.22 -26.56
C LEU A 12 47.41 18.13 -27.03
N HIS A 13 47.68 17.49 -28.17
CA HIS A 13 46.87 16.37 -28.65
C HIS A 13 46.94 15.18 -27.69
N ALA A 14 48.13 14.83 -27.17
CA ALA A 14 48.28 13.75 -26.19
C ALA A 14 47.45 14.03 -24.92
N ILE A 15 47.46 15.27 -24.43
CA ILE A 15 46.62 15.68 -23.28
C ILE A 15 45.14 15.57 -23.63
N SER A 16 44.73 16.00 -24.83
CA SER A 16 43.34 15.88 -25.29
C SER A 16 42.86 14.43 -25.29
N PHE A 17 43.66 13.50 -25.83
CA PHE A 17 43.34 12.08 -25.80
C PHE A 17 43.21 11.53 -24.38
N LEU A 18 44.08 11.96 -23.45
CA LEU A 18 44.00 11.57 -22.05
C LEU A 18 42.65 12.01 -21.45
N VAL A 19 42.25 13.26 -21.67
CA VAL A 19 40.95 13.78 -21.22
C VAL A 19 39.79 12.97 -21.83
N ILE A 20 39.83 12.69 -23.13
CA ILE A 20 38.79 11.88 -23.82
C ILE A 20 38.67 10.49 -23.18
N ILE A 21 39.80 9.83 -22.89
CA ILE A 21 39.80 8.51 -22.25
C ILE A 21 39.20 8.57 -20.84
N LEU A 22 39.55 9.59 -20.05
CA LEU A 22 38.98 9.77 -18.71
C LEU A 22 37.46 9.98 -18.75
N LEU A 23 36.97 10.78 -19.72
CA LEU A 23 35.54 10.95 -19.93
C LEU A 23 34.89 9.63 -20.32
N TYR A 24 35.43 8.91 -21.31
CA TYR A 24 34.89 7.61 -21.74
C TYR A 24 34.74 6.62 -20.58
N LEU A 25 35.73 6.57 -19.68
CA LEU A 25 35.73 5.68 -18.52
C LEU A 25 34.65 6.03 -17.48
N GLN A 26 34.25 7.30 -17.38
CA GLN A 26 33.18 7.73 -16.48
C GLN A 26 31.81 7.49 -17.13
N TRP A 27 31.69 7.74 -18.43
CA TRP A 27 30.46 7.53 -19.19
C TRP A 27 30.08 6.05 -19.29
N SER A 28 31.06 5.16 -19.40
CA SER A 28 30.82 3.71 -19.43
C SER A 28 30.15 3.19 -18.14
N LYS A 29 30.53 3.73 -16.98
CA LYS A 29 29.92 3.38 -15.68
C LYS A 29 28.46 3.82 -15.60
N VAL A 30 28.15 5.03 -16.07
CA VAL A 30 26.77 5.56 -16.08
C VAL A 30 25.88 4.69 -16.97
N LYS A 31 26.36 4.33 -18.17
CA LYS A 31 25.62 3.49 -19.11
C LYS A 31 25.35 2.09 -18.57
N GLU A 32 26.27 1.51 -17.79
CA GLU A 32 26.04 0.23 -17.14
C GLU A 32 24.95 0.31 -16.06
N VAL A 33 24.93 1.40 -15.27
CA VAL A 33 23.90 1.64 -14.25
C VAL A 33 22.52 1.81 -14.89
N GLU A 34 22.41 2.57 -15.98
CA GLU A 34 21.14 2.74 -16.73
C GLU A 34 20.59 1.39 -17.21
N LYS A 35 21.45 0.53 -17.77
CA LYS A 35 21.04 -0.81 -18.22
C LYS A 35 20.50 -1.66 -17.06
N ARG A 36 21.15 -1.61 -15.90
CA ARG A 36 20.67 -2.31 -14.69
C ARG A 36 19.34 -1.77 -14.21
N GLN A 37 19.11 -0.46 -14.27
CA GLN A 37 17.82 0.15 -13.94
C GLN A 37 16.70 -0.35 -14.85
N THR A 38 16.94 -0.40 -16.17
CA THR A 38 15.95 -0.91 -17.14
C THR A 38 15.60 -2.38 -16.87
N GLN A 39 16.58 -3.21 -16.49
CA GLN A 39 16.32 -4.60 -16.12
C GLN A 39 15.49 -4.71 -14.84
N LEU A 40 15.86 -3.96 -13.80
CA LEU A 40 15.14 -3.94 -12.53
C LEU A 40 13.68 -3.48 -12.71
N ILE A 41 13.40 -2.52 -13.59
CA ILE A 41 12.03 -2.10 -13.93
C ILE A 41 11.24 -3.25 -14.52
N LYS A 42 11.82 -4.01 -15.46
CA LYS A 42 11.14 -5.17 -16.07
C LYS A 42 10.85 -6.27 -15.05
N ASP A 43 11.78 -6.53 -14.15
CA ASP A 43 11.59 -7.51 -13.08
C ASP A 43 10.47 -7.07 -12.12
N ILE A 44 10.37 -5.75 -11.86
CA ILE A 44 9.27 -5.16 -11.08
C ILE A 44 7.94 -5.26 -11.83
N GLU A 45 7.89 -4.92 -13.12
CA GLU A 45 6.65 -5.03 -13.92
C GLU A 45 6.08 -6.45 -13.83
N HIS A 46 6.92 -7.48 -13.93
CA HIS A 46 6.49 -8.86 -13.81
C HIS A 46 5.95 -9.21 -12.42
N THR A 47 6.65 -8.78 -11.36
CA THR A 47 6.23 -9.08 -9.97
C THR A 47 4.99 -8.29 -9.56
N VAL A 48 4.93 -6.99 -9.87
CA VAL A 48 3.77 -6.14 -9.59
C VAL A 48 2.55 -6.63 -10.37
N SER A 49 2.69 -7.05 -11.62
CA SER A 49 1.58 -7.64 -12.37
C SER A 49 1.03 -8.89 -11.70
N ALA A 50 1.91 -9.77 -11.20
CA ALA A 50 1.49 -10.95 -10.43
C ALA A 50 0.75 -10.55 -9.14
N TYR A 51 1.29 -9.59 -8.39
CA TYR A 51 0.66 -9.08 -7.16
C TYR A 51 -0.66 -8.36 -7.41
N LEU A 52 -0.80 -7.60 -8.50
CA LEU A 52 -2.05 -6.90 -8.83
C LEU A 52 -3.16 -7.88 -9.20
N VAL A 53 -2.82 -8.97 -9.89
CA VAL A 53 -3.76 -10.06 -10.17
C VAL A 53 -4.19 -10.75 -8.88
N GLU A 54 -3.23 -11.14 -8.04
CA GLU A 54 -3.49 -11.80 -6.75
C GLU A 54 -4.34 -10.91 -5.84
N TRP A 55 -4.00 -9.61 -5.74
CA TRP A 55 -4.77 -8.64 -4.97
C TRP A 55 -6.19 -8.50 -5.51
N LYS A 56 -6.35 -8.36 -6.83
CA LYS A 56 -7.68 -8.25 -7.44
C LYS A 56 -8.53 -9.47 -7.12
N GLU A 57 -7.97 -10.66 -7.24
CA GLU A 57 -8.66 -11.91 -6.92
C GLU A 57 -9.05 -11.99 -5.44
N GLU A 58 -8.16 -11.57 -4.53
CA GLU A 58 -8.44 -11.53 -3.10
C GLU A 58 -9.53 -10.52 -2.74
N ASN A 59 -9.55 -9.35 -3.39
CA ASN A 59 -10.61 -8.36 -3.22
C ASN A 59 -11.96 -8.86 -3.73
N ASP A 60 -11.99 -9.48 -4.92
CA ASP A 60 -13.20 -10.08 -5.47
C ASP A 60 -13.72 -11.21 -4.56
N ARG A 61 -12.84 -12.04 -3.99
CA ARG A 61 -13.18 -13.06 -2.99
C ARG A 61 -13.75 -12.45 -1.71
N PHE A 62 -13.15 -11.37 -1.21
CA PHE A 62 -13.63 -10.67 -0.02
C PHE A 62 -15.02 -10.06 -0.23
N LEU A 63 -15.24 -9.40 -1.36
CA LEU A 63 -16.53 -8.82 -1.74
C LEU A 63 -17.61 -9.90 -1.85
N ASN A 64 -17.28 -11.04 -2.47
CA ASN A 64 -18.20 -12.17 -2.58
C ASN A 64 -18.57 -12.73 -1.20
N ALA A 65 -17.59 -12.97 -0.33
CA ALA A 65 -17.84 -13.45 1.04
C ALA A 65 -18.70 -12.48 1.87
N LEU A 66 -18.48 -11.17 1.70
CA LEU A 66 -19.29 -10.14 2.37
C LEU A 66 -20.72 -10.13 1.83
N SER A 67 -20.89 -10.27 0.50
CA SER A 67 -22.21 -10.34 -0.12
C SER A 67 -22.98 -11.60 0.30
N GLU A 68 -22.30 -12.73 0.46
CA GLU A 68 -22.89 -13.99 0.91
C GLU A 68 -23.30 -13.92 2.38
N ALA A 69 -22.49 -13.28 3.23
CA ALA A 69 -22.84 -13.05 4.64
C ALA A 69 -24.01 -12.07 4.81
N VAL A 70 -24.16 -11.09 3.92
CA VAL A 70 -25.26 -10.10 3.94
C VAL A 70 -26.56 -10.67 3.35
N ASN A 71 -26.45 -11.62 2.41
CA ASN A 71 -27.60 -12.24 1.75
C ASN A 71 -28.07 -13.55 2.40
N GLN A 72 -27.53 -13.97 3.56
CA GLN A 72 -28.13 -15.06 4.32
C GLN A 72 -29.49 -14.62 4.89
N PRO A 73 -30.62 -15.23 4.46
CA PRO A 73 -31.89 -15.00 5.11
C PRO A 73 -31.87 -15.65 6.49
N ALA A 74 -32.13 -14.84 7.51
CA ALA A 74 -32.65 -15.34 8.77
C ALA A 74 -34.04 -15.93 8.51
N ASP A 75 -34.14 -17.26 8.41
CA ASP A 75 -35.19 -18.09 9.04
C ASP A 75 -35.24 -19.52 8.47
N GLU A 76 -34.93 -20.51 9.32
CA GLU A 76 -35.76 -21.74 9.44
C GLU A 76 -35.65 -22.34 10.87
N VAL A 77 -36.52 -21.83 11.75
CA VAL A 77 -37.46 -22.53 12.66
C VAL A 77 -37.11 -23.91 13.27
N ILE A 78 -36.83 -23.90 14.58
CA ILE A 78 -37.47 -24.62 15.71
C ILE A 78 -38.32 -25.93 15.47
N THR A 79 -37.94 -27.01 16.19
CA THR A 79 -38.74 -28.16 16.77
C THR A 79 -39.05 -29.40 15.89
N SER A 80 -38.70 -30.67 16.21
CA SER A 80 -39.07 -31.46 17.42
C SER A 80 -38.44 -32.88 17.48
N SER A 81 -38.42 -33.44 18.71
CA SER A 81 -38.48 -34.88 19.11
C SER A 81 -37.12 -35.59 19.42
N SER A 82 -36.66 -35.73 20.67
CA SER A 82 -37.15 -36.49 21.84
C SER A 82 -36.28 -37.72 22.14
N LYS A 83 -35.51 -37.67 23.24
CA LYS A 83 -35.42 -38.77 24.22
C LYS A 83 -34.89 -38.31 25.59
N SER A 84 -35.75 -38.52 26.60
CA SER A 84 -35.65 -38.35 28.08
C SER A 84 -34.67 -39.34 28.76
N PRO A 85 -34.44 -39.43 30.10
CA PRO A 85 -35.30 -39.06 31.28
C PRO A 85 -34.62 -38.31 32.48
N SER A 86 -35.31 -37.41 33.23
CA SER A 86 -36.09 -37.57 34.52
C SER A 86 -35.21 -37.91 35.75
N SER A 87 -35.26 -37.34 36.98
CA SER A 87 -36.25 -36.62 37.83
C SER A 87 -35.48 -35.88 38.99
N GLU A 88 -35.83 -34.68 39.52
CA GLU A 88 -36.64 -34.34 40.73
C GLU A 88 -35.85 -33.36 41.68
N PRO A 89 -36.41 -32.66 42.71
CA PRO A 89 -37.32 -31.48 42.71
C PRO A 89 -36.83 -30.22 43.49
N GLU A 90 -37.59 -29.11 43.30
CA GLU A 90 -37.91 -27.97 44.19
C GLU A 90 -36.89 -27.37 45.20
N GLN A 91 -36.71 -26.03 45.17
CA GLN A 91 -37.10 -25.13 46.30
C GLN A 91 -36.93 -23.61 46.03
N SER A 92 -38.05 -22.89 46.21
CA SER A 92 -38.25 -21.54 46.79
C SER A 92 -37.56 -20.25 46.28
N LEU A 93 -38.42 -19.30 45.87
CA LEU A 93 -38.29 -17.81 45.80
C LEU A 93 -38.55 -17.15 47.19
N PRO A 94 -38.58 -15.80 47.38
CA PRO A 94 -37.81 -14.63 46.87
C PRO A 94 -37.42 -13.71 48.10
N PRO A 95 -37.45 -12.34 48.12
CA PRO A 95 -37.45 -11.26 47.10
C PRO A 95 -36.48 -10.09 47.41
N HIS A 96 -36.39 -9.09 46.53
CA HIS A 96 -36.25 -7.62 46.75
C HIS A 96 -35.86 -7.01 45.40
N SER A 97 -36.38 -5.89 44.87
CA SER A 97 -37.45 -4.96 45.22
C SER A 97 -37.54 -3.98 44.04
N ASN A 98 -38.75 -3.65 43.62
CA ASN A 98 -39.06 -2.73 42.52
C ASN A 98 -38.71 -1.27 42.88
N THR A 99 -38.24 -0.48 41.90
CA THR A 99 -38.61 0.94 41.79
C THR A 99 -38.73 1.35 40.32
N ALA A 100 -39.83 2.06 40.05
CA ALA A 100 -40.39 2.42 38.76
C ALA A 100 -39.68 3.60 38.04
N THR A 101 -39.76 3.55 36.69
CA THR A 101 -40.01 4.58 35.63
C THR A 101 -40.23 6.05 36.05
N PRO A 102 -40.03 7.10 35.17
CA PRO A 102 -40.58 7.14 33.79
C PRO A 102 -39.91 8.01 32.68
N SER A 103 -40.16 7.60 31.44
CA SER A 103 -40.64 8.35 30.25
C SER A 103 -40.05 9.71 29.82
N SER A 104 -39.66 9.80 28.53
CA SER A 104 -40.17 10.86 27.62
C SER A 104 -40.02 10.47 26.14
N LYS A 105 -41.14 10.44 25.41
CA LYS A 105 -41.25 10.40 23.95
C LYS A 105 -41.67 11.78 23.47
N THR A 106 -41.16 12.25 22.33
CA THR A 106 -41.83 13.26 21.50
C THR A 106 -41.63 12.91 20.02
N ASN A 107 -42.74 12.58 19.36
CA ASN A 107 -42.88 12.55 17.90
C ASN A 107 -43.11 13.98 17.37
N THR A 108 -42.89 14.21 16.07
CA THR A 108 -43.85 14.78 15.08
C THR A 108 -43.14 15.64 14.01
N HIS A 109 -43.00 15.14 12.77
CA HIS A 109 -43.73 15.65 11.60
C HIS A 109 -43.50 14.81 10.34
N SER A 110 -44.61 14.53 9.65
CA SER A 110 -44.76 13.72 8.44
C SER A 110 -44.44 14.49 7.15
N SER A 111 -43.95 13.73 6.17
CA SER A 111 -44.16 13.76 4.72
C SER A 111 -44.68 15.02 4.02
N SER A 112 -43.98 15.41 2.95
CA SER A 112 -44.56 15.38 1.60
C SER A 112 -43.49 15.26 0.51
N GLN A 113 -43.87 14.48 -0.49
CA GLN A 113 -43.13 13.96 -1.64
C GLN A 113 -42.79 15.06 -2.65
N THR A 114 -41.59 15.06 -3.22
CA THR A 114 -41.40 15.41 -4.65
C THR A 114 -40.24 14.59 -5.20
N VAL A 115 -40.58 13.70 -6.14
CA VAL A 115 -39.67 12.85 -6.89
C VAL A 115 -39.03 13.70 -7.99
N ALA A 116 -37.70 13.78 -8.00
CA ALA A 116 -36.90 14.22 -9.13
C ALA A 116 -35.85 13.14 -9.41
N PRO A 117 -35.52 12.80 -10.67
CA PRO A 117 -34.56 11.76 -10.99
C PRO A 117 -33.19 12.15 -10.46
N VAL A 118 -32.66 11.39 -9.50
CA VAL A 118 -31.26 11.48 -9.11
C VAL A 118 -30.46 10.83 -10.24
N GLU A 119 -30.02 11.64 -11.19
CA GLU A 119 -28.84 11.29 -11.98
C GLU A 119 -27.72 11.03 -10.98
N GLN A 120 -27.21 9.80 -11.00
CA GLN A 120 -26.16 9.35 -10.10
C GLN A 120 -24.85 10.01 -10.53
N GLU A 121 -24.68 11.28 -10.15
CA GLU A 121 -23.41 11.99 -10.24
C GLU A 121 -22.42 11.29 -9.31
N TRP A 122 -21.43 10.66 -9.93
CA TRP A 122 -20.27 10.15 -9.24
C TRP A 122 -19.63 11.28 -8.43
N PRO A 123 -19.23 11.06 -7.17
CA PRO A 123 -18.60 12.10 -6.37
C PRO A 123 -17.37 12.67 -7.10
N THR A 124 -17.37 13.99 -7.34
CA THR A 124 -16.38 14.76 -8.12
C THR A 124 -14.95 14.73 -7.56
N HIS A 125 -14.68 13.98 -6.50
CA HIS A 125 -13.40 13.96 -5.80
C HIS A 125 -12.58 12.68 -6.05
N LEU A 126 -13.06 11.75 -6.88
CA LEU A 126 -12.23 10.64 -7.32
C LEU A 126 -11.37 11.11 -8.50
N PRO A 127 -10.03 11.08 -8.41
CA PRO A 127 -9.20 11.33 -9.57
C PRO A 127 -9.57 10.30 -10.65
N ASN A 128 -9.76 10.78 -11.88
CA ASN A 128 -10.04 9.93 -13.03
C ASN A 128 -9.00 8.80 -13.10
N ILE A 129 -9.44 7.55 -12.89
CA ILE A 129 -8.54 6.38 -12.80
C ILE A 129 -7.77 6.20 -14.12
N GLU A 130 -8.33 6.65 -15.24
CA GLU A 130 -7.69 6.63 -16.56
C GLU A 130 -6.50 7.60 -16.70
N ALA A 131 -6.33 8.55 -15.76
CA ALA A 131 -5.22 9.51 -15.78
C ALA A 131 -4.01 9.09 -14.92
N ILE A 132 -4.07 7.93 -14.25
CA ILE A 132 -2.94 7.39 -13.50
C ILE A 132 -1.92 6.84 -14.51
N THR A 133 -1.03 7.72 -14.98
CA THR A 133 0.17 7.28 -15.68
C THR A 133 1.04 6.54 -14.68
N ASP A 134 1.37 5.29 -14.99
CA ASP A 134 2.25 4.41 -14.21
C ASP A 134 3.71 4.93 -14.25
N LYS A 135 3.92 6.11 -13.65
CA LYS A 135 5.25 6.71 -13.52
C LYS A 135 5.85 6.17 -12.23
N VAL A 136 6.49 5.01 -12.32
CA VAL A 136 7.26 4.48 -11.20
C VAL A 136 8.52 5.33 -11.04
N GLU A 137 8.49 6.32 -10.13
CA GLU A 137 9.67 7.12 -9.74
C GLU A 137 10.63 6.29 -8.85
N ILE A 138 11.20 5.22 -9.40
CA ILE A 138 12.08 4.28 -8.64
C ILE A 138 13.37 4.96 -8.18
N GLY A 139 13.81 6.03 -8.87
CA GLY A 139 15.03 6.76 -8.50
C GLY A 139 14.98 7.35 -7.08
N SER A 140 13.81 7.86 -6.66
CA SER A 140 13.63 8.42 -5.32
C SER A 140 13.43 7.34 -4.27
N SER A 141 12.62 6.32 -4.56
CA SER A 141 12.33 5.22 -3.62
C SER A 141 13.55 4.34 -3.34
N SER A 142 14.35 4.03 -4.35
CA SER A 142 15.63 3.31 -4.17
C SER A 142 16.59 4.14 -3.31
N SER A 143 16.67 5.46 -3.53
CA SER A 143 17.54 6.33 -2.72
C SER A 143 17.13 6.38 -1.24
N ILE A 144 15.82 6.33 -0.98
CA ILE A 144 15.24 6.31 0.37
C ILE A 144 15.49 4.96 1.04
N ALA A 145 15.29 3.86 0.32
CA ALA A 145 15.58 2.52 0.81
C ALA A 145 17.08 2.33 1.12
N GLU A 146 17.98 2.83 0.26
CA GLU A 146 19.43 2.81 0.47
C GLU A 146 19.79 3.55 1.77
N ARG A 147 19.20 4.72 2.00
CA ARG A 147 19.37 5.50 3.24
C ARG A 147 18.84 4.77 4.46
N ALA A 148 17.65 4.16 4.38
CA ALA A 148 17.07 3.40 5.48
C ALA A 148 18.01 2.25 5.92
N ILE A 149 18.61 1.55 4.95
CA ILE A 149 19.57 0.48 5.20
C ILE A 149 20.86 1.00 5.84
N GLN A 150 21.43 2.09 5.33
CA GLN A 150 22.62 2.69 5.93
C GLN A 150 22.37 3.09 7.39
N LEU A 151 21.23 3.71 7.67
CA LEU A 151 20.86 4.12 9.03
C LEU A 151 20.65 2.91 9.94
N HIS A 152 20.04 1.84 9.45
CA HIS A 152 19.90 0.58 10.19
C HIS A 152 21.25 -0.10 10.46
N LYS A 153 22.16 -0.13 9.46
CA LYS A 153 23.53 -0.63 9.63
C LYS A 153 24.34 0.18 10.65
N ASN A 154 24.05 1.47 10.77
CA ASN A 154 24.61 2.35 11.78
C ASN A 154 23.98 2.14 13.18
N GLY A 155 23.12 1.12 13.36
CA GLY A 155 22.53 0.76 14.63
C GLY A 155 21.31 1.58 15.04
N LYS A 156 20.74 2.39 14.15
CA LYS A 156 19.53 3.17 14.46
C LYS A 156 18.29 2.30 14.51
N THR A 157 17.37 2.62 15.41
CA THR A 157 16.09 1.89 15.52
C THR A 157 15.15 2.27 14.38
N ILE A 158 14.15 1.41 14.14
CA ILE A 158 13.14 1.59 13.09
C ILE A 158 12.39 2.93 13.29
N GLU A 159 12.08 3.31 14.54
CA GLU A 159 11.42 4.59 14.83
C GLU A 159 12.29 5.80 14.46
N GLU A 160 13.59 5.70 14.74
CA GLU A 160 14.53 6.78 14.44
C GLU A 160 14.69 6.97 12.94
N ILE A 161 14.78 5.86 12.20
CA ILE A 161 14.85 5.86 10.73
C ILE A 161 13.57 6.46 10.15
N ALA A 162 12.39 6.06 10.67
CA ALA A 162 11.10 6.60 10.28
C ALA A 162 11.02 8.12 10.48
N LYS A 163 11.54 8.62 11.61
CA LYS A 163 11.61 10.06 11.90
C LYS A 163 12.57 10.81 10.98
N ILE A 164 13.75 10.24 10.70
CA ILE A 164 14.76 10.85 9.82
C ILE A 164 14.27 10.92 8.38
N LEU A 165 13.61 9.87 7.90
CA LEU A 165 13.12 9.77 6.52
C LEU A 165 11.70 10.36 6.34
N LYS A 166 11.06 10.82 7.42
CA LYS A 166 9.65 11.28 7.44
C LYS A 166 8.71 10.23 6.85
N LYS A 167 8.86 8.98 7.29
CA LYS A 167 8.07 7.81 6.87
C LYS A 167 7.40 7.14 8.05
N GLY A 168 6.41 6.29 7.78
CA GLY A 168 5.77 5.49 8.83
C GLY A 168 6.71 4.43 9.41
N LYS A 169 6.53 4.05 10.67
CA LYS A 169 7.28 2.93 11.30
C LYS A 169 7.11 1.64 10.49
N THR A 170 5.87 1.35 10.10
CA THR A 170 5.52 0.18 9.28
C THR A 170 6.16 0.27 7.90
N GLU A 171 6.19 1.44 7.27
CA GLU A 171 6.81 1.62 5.95
C GLU A 171 8.31 1.33 5.98
N ILE A 172 9.02 1.80 7.01
CA ILE A 172 10.46 1.51 7.18
C ILE A 172 10.69 0.03 7.49
N GLU A 173 9.87 -0.58 8.34
CA GLU A 173 9.98 -2.01 8.62
C GLU A 173 9.79 -2.85 7.34
N LEU A 174 8.81 -2.48 6.52
CA LEU A 174 8.51 -3.15 5.27
C LEU A 174 9.64 -2.94 4.25
N LEU A 175 10.13 -1.71 4.11
CA LEU A 175 11.29 -1.36 3.27
C LEU A 175 12.53 -2.19 3.62
N LEU A 176 12.77 -2.40 4.91
CA LEU A 176 13.93 -3.15 5.36
C LEU A 176 13.77 -4.66 5.15
N LYS A 177 12.56 -5.21 5.33
CA LYS A 177 12.25 -6.62 5.09
C LYS A 177 12.31 -7.01 3.61
N PHE A 178 11.80 -6.17 2.71
CA PHE A 178 11.80 -6.48 1.28
C PHE A 178 13.19 -6.56 0.64
N ARG A 179 14.20 -5.89 1.23
CA ARG A 179 15.56 -5.83 0.69
C ARG A 179 16.58 -6.72 1.41
N GLN A 180 16.17 -7.38 2.50
CA GLN A 180 16.99 -8.36 3.23
C GLN A 180 16.94 -9.77 2.62
N ARG A 181 16.20 -9.99 1.52
CA ARG A 181 16.18 -11.27 0.79
C ARG A 181 17.00 -11.22 -0.47
#